data_AF-A0A367GDC5-F1
#
_entry.id   AF-A0A367GDC5-F1
#
_cell.length_a   1.000
_cell.length_b   1.000
_cell.length_c   1.000
_cell.angle_alpha   90.00
_cell.angle_beta   90.00
_cell.angle_gamma   90.00
#
_symmetry.space_group_name_H-M   'P 1'
#
loop_
_entity.id
_entity.type
_entity.pdbx_description
1 polymer ?
#
loop_
_entity_poly.entity_id
_entity_poly.type
_entity_poly.pdbx_seq_one_letter_code
_entity_poly.pdbx_strand_id
1 'polypeptide(L)'
;MEIERKWMVQGWPQGLPLLETYRMDQGYISVRPTVRIRREALQGGRTALVLCFKGAPDKTGLMREEIETEITPELFEKLERLIGKPLIAKERRTYALKNGLKLEVNDVDAGLPSHFMYAEVEYPDEPTARAWTPADDALTHYLSNECTGQPGASMGEYWTETRK
;
A
#
# COMPACT_ATOMS: atom_id res chain seq x y z
N MET A 1 -6.92 11.62 -7.73
CA MET A 1 -7.66 10.37 -7.92
C MET A 1 -6.62 9.32 -8.21
N GLU A 2 -6.46 8.35 -7.32
CA GLU A 2 -5.49 7.26 -7.50
C GLU A 2 -6.12 6.12 -8.31
N ILE A 3 -5.32 5.48 -9.17
CA ILE A 3 -5.72 4.35 -10.03
C ILE A 3 -4.67 3.25 -9.85
N GLU A 4 -5.07 2.14 -9.22
CA GLU A 4 -4.14 1.08 -8.85
C GLU A 4 -4.72 -0.31 -9.15
N ARG A 5 -3.85 -1.27 -9.48
CA ARG A 5 -4.18 -2.69 -9.44
C ARG A 5 -3.33 -3.37 -8.38
N LYS A 6 -3.88 -4.42 -7.76
CA LYS A 6 -3.27 -5.12 -6.62
C LYS A 6 -3.21 -6.62 -6.84
N TRP A 7 -2.11 -7.22 -6.42
CA TRP A 7 -1.90 -8.67 -6.41
C TRP A 7 -1.43 -9.16 -5.07
N MET A 8 -1.87 -10.34 -4.66
CA MET A 8 -1.20 -11.10 -3.60
C MET A 8 0.03 -11.77 -4.19
N VAL A 9 1.18 -11.66 -3.51
CA VAL A 9 2.46 -12.17 -4.03
C VAL A 9 3.20 -12.98 -2.97
N GLN A 10 4.26 -13.68 -3.39
CA GLN A 10 5.12 -14.47 -2.53
C GLN A 10 6.59 -14.09 -2.79
N GLY A 11 7.26 -13.57 -1.77
CA GLY A 11 8.64 -13.11 -1.86
C GLY A 11 8.79 -11.81 -2.66
N TRP A 12 10.04 -11.41 -2.91
CA TRP A 12 10.40 -10.23 -3.69
C TRP A 12 10.57 -10.57 -5.17
N PRO A 13 10.20 -9.66 -6.10
CA PRO A 13 10.38 -9.88 -7.52
C PRO A 13 11.88 -9.96 -7.85
N GLN A 14 12.22 -10.75 -8.86
CA GLN A 14 13.59 -10.94 -9.33
C GLN A 14 13.82 -10.21 -10.65
N GLY A 15 15.06 -9.74 -10.87
CA GLY A 15 15.46 -9.16 -12.15
C GLY A 15 14.93 -7.74 -12.43
N LEU A 16 14.22 -7.12 -11.49
CA LEU A 16 13.78 -5.73 -11.61
C LEU A 16 14.75 -4.76 -10.90
N PRO A 17 15.01 -3.56 -11.47
CA PRO A 17 15.78 -2.53 -10.79
C PRO A 17 15.04 -2.02 -9.54
N LEU A 18 15.66 -2.15 -8.36
CA LEU A 18 15.16 -1.56 -7.13
C LEU A 18 15.41 -0.04 -7.15
N LEU A 19 14.35 0.73 -6.93
CA LEU A 19 14.43 2.19 -6.88
C LEU A 19 14.58 2.69 -5.45
N GLU A 20 13.76 2.18 -4.54
CA GLU A 20 13.68 2.69 -3.17
C GLU A 20 13.12 1.63 -2.22
N THR A 21 13.43 1.79 -0.94
CA THR A 21 12.93 0.93 0.14
C THR A 21 12.46 1.80 1.29
N TYR A 22 11.25 1.53 1.76
CA TYR A 22 10.63 2.20 2.88
C TYR A 22 10.39 1.22 4.01
N ARG A 23 10.64 1.67 5.25
CA ARG A 23 10.00 1.11 6.42
C ARG A 23 8.78 1.96 6.75
N MET A 24 7.63 1.32 6.90
CA MET A 24 6.38 2.01 7.10
C MET A 24 5.64 1.47 8.31
N ASP A 25 4.99 2.36 9.05
CA ASP A 25 4.01 2.02 10.07
C ASP A 25 2.69 2.66 9.70
N GLN A 26 1.57 1.98 9.93
CA GLN A 26 0.26 2.58 9.68
C GLN A 26 -0.79 2.14 10.70
N GLY A 27 -1.68 3.07 11.05
CA GLY A 27 -2.80 2.78 11.95
C GLY A 27 -4.05 3.55 11.57
N TYR A 28 -5.21 2.98 11.89
CA TYR A 28 -6.50 3.50 11.49
C TYR A 28 -7.23 4.10 12.69
N ILE A 29 -7.60 5.37 12.57
CA ILE A 29 -8.57 6.03 13.46
C ILE A 29 -9.99 5.58 13.07
N SER A 30 -10.24 5.47 11.77
CA SER A 30 -11.46 4.89 11.20
C SER A 30 -11.14 4.13 9.92
N VAL A 31 -11.84 3.02 9.66
CA VAL A 31 -11.73 2.27 8.41
C VAL A 31 -12.78 2.69 7.37
N ARG A 32 -13.95 3.18 7.80
CA ARG A 32 -15.04 3.66 6.93
C ARG A 32 -15.75 4.88 7.53
N PRO A 33 -15.57 6.10 6.96
CA PRO A 33 -14.56 6.44 5.95
C PRO A 33 -13.14 6.19 6.48
N THR A 34 -12.17 5.99 5.60
CA THR A 34 -10.80 5.72 6.04
C THR A 34 -10.15 7.00 6.54
N VAL A 35 -9.69 6.98 7.80
CA VAL A 35 -8.81 7.99 8.39
C VAL A 35 -7.64 7.23 9.00
N ARG A 36 -6.45 7.41 8.43
CA ARG A 36 -5.26 6.62 8.73
C ARG A 36 -4.06 7.52 8.93
N ILE A 37 -3.23 7.21 9.93
CA ILE A 37 -1.88 7.77 10.04
C ILE A 37 -0.87 6.79 9.45
N ARG A 38 0.14 7.29 8.75
CA ARG A 38 1.22 6.50 8.15
C ARG A 38 2.57 7.16 8.41
N ARG A 39 3.54 6.42 8.93
CA ARG A 39 4.94 6.81 8.97
C ARG A 39 5.63 6.17 7.77
N GLU A 40 6.44 6.94 7.06
CA GLU A 40 7.19 6.49 5.89
C GLU A 40 8.65 6.87 6.03
N ALA A 41 9.49 5.91 6.45
CA ALA A 41 10.92 6.11 6.58
C ALA A 41 11.62 5.58 5.32
N LEU A 42 12.06 6.49 4.44
CA LEU A 42 12.89 6.15 3.28
C LEU A 42 14.27 5.71 3.75
N GLN A 43 14.75 4.56 3.28
CA GLN A 43 16.10 4.09 3.58
C GLN A 43 17.15 5.09 3.07
N GLY A 44 17.99 5.61 3.99
CA GLY A 44 19.00 6.63 3.67
C GLY A 44 18.41 8.02 3.38
N GLY A 45 17.12 8.24 3.65
CA GLY A 45 16.42 9.49 3.37
C GLY A 45 15.60 10.01 4.54
N ARG A 46 14.61 10.85 4.23
CA ARG A 46 13.72 11.46 5.23
C ARG A 46 12.68 10.46 5.73
N THR A 47 12.13 10.76 6.91
CA THR A 47 10.89 10.15 7.39
C THR A 47 9.74 11.14 7.24
N ALA A 48 8.66 10.73 6.60
CA ALA A 48 7.41 11.49 6.54
C ALA A 48 6.37 10.91 7.51
N LEU A 49 5.54 11.78 8.09
CA LEU A 49 4.41 11.40 8.94
C LEU A 49 3.15 11.94 8.28
N VAL A 50 2.27 11.06 7.83
CA VAL A 50 1.18 11.39 6.93
C VAL A 50 -0.15 11.07 7.59
N LEU A 51 -1.11 11.99 7.48
CA LEU A 51 -2.52 11.75 7.76
C LEU A 51 -3.25 11.61 6.42
N CYS A 52 -3.86 10.45 6.19
CA CYS A 52 -4.59 10.11 4.98
C CYS A 52 -6.10 10.06 5.27
N PHE A 53 -6.90 10.66 4.39
CA PHE A 53 -8.34 10.50 4.30
C PHE A 53 -8.67 9.83 2.97
N LYS A 54 -9.36 8.69 2.99
CA LYS A 54 -9.82 8.04 1.76
C LYS A 54 -11.35 8.01 1.70
N GLY A 55 -11.89 8.46 0.57
CA GLY A 55 -13.30 8.33 0.23
C GLY A 55 -13.71 6.88 -0.03
N ALA A 56 -15.00 6.66 -0.28
CA ALA A 56 -15.48 5.36 -0.72
C ALA A 56 -14.86 5.02 -2.10
N PRO A 57 -14.50 3.75 -2.35
CA PRO A 57 -14.12 3.34 -3.69
C PRO A 57 -15.30 3.52 -4.66
N ASP A 58 -14.98 3.69 -5.94
CA ASP A 58 -15.97 3.60 -7.01
C ASP A 58 -16.55 2.17 -7.10
N LYS A 59 -17.52 1.97 -8.01
CA LYS A 59 -18.19 0.67 -8.15
C LYS A 59 -17.25 -0.47 -8.55
N THR A 60 -16.11 -0.16 -9.16
CA THR A 60 -15.13 -1.15 -9.62
C THR A 60 -14.02 -1.41 -8.60
N GLY A 61 -13.87 -0.54 -7.59
CA GLY A 61 -12.77 -0.60 -6.64
C GLY A 61 -11.43 -0.10 -7.18
N LEU A 62 -11.41 0.40 -8.42
CA LEU A 62 -10.22 0.86 -9.13
C LEU A 62 -9.84 2.29 -8.74
N MET A 63 -10.82 3.11 -8.36
CA MET A 63 -10.63 4.54 -8.11
C MET A 63 -11.16 4.95 -6.75
N ARG A 64 -10.46 5.89 -6.12
CA ARG A 64 -10.92 6.57 -4.91
C ARG A 64 -10.36 7.99 -4.82
N GLU A 65 -11.11 8.85 -4.14
CA GLU A 65 -10.58 10.14 -3.70
C GLU A 65 -9.71 9.93 -2.45
N GLU A 66 -8.55 10.56 -2.44
CA GLU A 66 -7.60 10.51 -1.35
C GLU A 66 -7.01 11.90 -1.10
N ILE A 67 -6.94 12.27 0.18
CA ILE A 67 -6.30 13.49 0.65
C ILE A 67 -5.21 13.05 1.63
N GLU A 68 -3.96 13.39 1.31
CA GLU A 68 -2.82 13.15 2.19
C GLU A 68 -2.22 14.49 2.62
N THR A 69 -1.86 14.58 3.90
CA THR A 69 -1.17 15.74 4.44
C THR A 69 -0.08 15.31 5.41
N GLU A 70 1.10 15.92 5.30
CA GLU A 70 2.19 15.70 6.25
C GLU A 70 1.85 16.41 7.57
N ILE A 71 2.00 15.68 8.68
CA ILE A 71 1.68 16.15 10.03
C ILE A 71 2.93 16.18 10.91
N THR A 72 2.88 17.00 11.97
CA THR A 72 4.01 17.09 12.90
C THR A 72 4.17 15.81 13.72
N PRO A 73 5.39 15.50 14.21
CA PRO A 73 5.62 14.39 15.14
C PRO A 73 4.71 14.41 16.37
N GLU A 74 4.47 15.59 16.96
CA GLU A 74 3.63 15.74 18.15
C GLU A 74 2.17 15.36 17.86
N LEU A 75 1.65 15.69 16.67
CA LEU A 75 0.31 15.29 16.26
C LEU A 75 0.26 13.79 15.98
N PHE A 76 1.25 13.24 15.27
CA PHE A 76 1.33 11.80 14.99
C PHE A 76 1.30 10.99 16.28
N GLU A 77 2.12 11.33 17.27
CA GLU A 77 2.16 10.64 18.56
C GLU A 77 0.84 10.74 19.33
N LYS A 78 0.16 11.89 19.28
CA LYS A 78 -1.17 12.05 19.90
C LYS A 78 -2.21 11.14 19.23
N LEU A 79 -2.19 11.06 17.89
CA LEU A 79 -3.09 10.19 17.13
C LEU A 79 -2.75 8.70 17.35
N GLU A 80 -1.48 8.34 17.40
CA GLU A 80 -1.02 6.99 17.72
C GLU A 80 -1.50 6.56 19.11
N ARG A 81 -1.36 7.42 20.13
CA ARG A 81 -1.91 7.18 21.47
C ARG A 81 -3.43 7.08 21.48
N LEU A 82 -4.12 7.88 20.67
CA LEU A 82 -5.58 7.83 20.53
C LEU A 82 -6.04 6.51 19.91
N ILE A 83 -5.32 6.00 18.92
CA ILE A 83 -5.57 4.68 18.31
C ILE A 83 -5.40 3.57 19.35
N GLY A 84 -4.38 3.66 20.22
CA GLY A 84 -4.20 2.77 21.36
C GLY A 84 -3.95 1.29 21.01
N LYS A 85 -3.57 1.01 19.76
CA LYS A 85 -3.33 -0.32 19.21
C LYS A 85 -1.98 -0.34 18.47
N PRO A 86 -1.26 -1.48 18.43
CA PRO A 86 -0.05 -1.60 17.63
C PRO A 86 -0.29 -1.28 16.16
N LEU A 87 0.55 -0.44 15.58
CA LEU A 87 0.50 -0.12 14.15
C LEU A 87 0.84 -1.34 13.31
N ILE A 88 0.39 -1.37 12.05
CA ILE A 88 0.83 -2.34 11.05
C ILE A 88 2.20 -1.93 10.56
N ALA A 89 3.18 -2.81 10.71
CA ALA A 89 4.53 -2.59 10.20
C ALA A 89 4.64 -3.14 8.77
N LYS A 90 5.37 -2.43 7.90
CA LYS A 90 5.66 -2.87 6.54
C LYS A 90 7.06 -2.52 6.09
N GLU A 91 7.63 -3.38 5.26
CA GLU A 91 8.69 -2.98 4.33
C GLU A 91 8.08 -2.85 2.93
N ARG A 92 8.24 -1.68 2.29
CA ARG A 92 7.83 -1.47 0.91
C ARG A 92 9.07 -1.31 0.04
N ARG A 93 9.17 -2.09 -1.03
CA ARG A 93 10.20 -1.96 -2.06
C ARG A 93 9.55 -1.56 -3.37
N THR A 94 10.05 -0.49 -3.96
CA THR A 94 9.56 0.01 -5.25
C THR A 94 10.54 -0.36 -6.34
N TYR A 95 10.04 -1.00 -7.38
CA TYR A 95 10.83 -1.43 -8.54
C TYR A 95 10.41 -0.68 -9.79
N ALA A 96 11.38 -0.40 -10.66
CA ALA A 96 11.10 0.18 -11.97
C ALA A 96 10.46 -0.87 -12.89
N LEU A 97 9.38 -0.47 -13.56
CA LEU A 97 8.79 -1.19 -14.68
C LEU A 97 9.02 -0.42 -15.98
N LYS A 98 8.69 -1.05 -17.11
CA LYS A 98 8.68 -0.37 -18.41
C LYS A 98 7.72 0.82 -18.43
N ASN A 99 7.96 1.75 -19.36
CA ASN A 99 7.14 2.94 -19.60
C ASN A 99 6.97 3.87 -18.37
N GLY A 100 7.91 3.81 -17.42
CA GLY A 100 7.90 4.66 -16.24
C GLY A 100 6.92 4.23 -15.14
N LEU A 101 6.26 3.08 -15.30
CA LEU A 101 5.45 2.49 -14.25
C LEU A 101 6.33 1.99 -13.10
N LYS A 102 5.72 1.80 -11.94
CA LYS A 102 6.40 1.32 -10.74
C LYS A 102 5.62 0.17 -10.12
N LEU A 103 6.35 -0.82 -9.62
CA LEU A 103 5.81 -1.92 -8.85
C LEU A 103 6.16 -1.72 -7.38
N GLU A 104 5.17 -1.47 -6.55
CA GLU A 104 5.32 -1.37 -5.10
C GLU A 104 5.02 -2.73 -4.46
N VAL A 105 6.03 -3.40 -3.93
CA VAL A 105 5.85 -4.67 -3.21
C VAL A 105 5.95 -4.41 -1.72
N ASN A 106 4.95 -4.88 -0.98
CA ASN A 106 4.80 -4.66 0.45
C ASN A 106 4.91 -5.98 1.19
N ASP A 107 5.81 -6.03 2.17
CA ASP A 107 5.93 -7.10 3.16
C ASP A 107 5.28 -6.65 4.47
N VAL A 108 4.17 -7.26 4.86
CA VAL A 108 3.28 -6.77 5.91
C VAL A 108 3.41 -7.63 7.16
N ASP A 109 3.75 -7.02 8.29
CA ASP A 109 3.85 -7.67 9.59
C ASP A 109 4.74 -8.93 9.58
N ALA A 110 5.88 -8.84 8.91
CA ALA A 110 6.86 -9.93 8.82
C ALA A 110 7.14 -10.59 10.17
N GLY A 111 7.00 -11.92 10.21
CA GLY A 111 7.20 -12.73 11.41
C GLY A 111 5.96 -12.90 12.31
N LEU A 112 4.86 -12.20 12.05
CA LEU A 112 3.58 -12.47 12.73
C LEU A 112 2.79 -13.59 12.03
N PRO A 113 1.90 -14.31 12.74
CA PRO A 113 1.03 -15.31 12.11
C PRO A 113 0.14 -14.76 10.99
N SER A 114 -0.15 -13.45 11.02
CA SER A 114 -0.95 -12.74 10.03
C SER A 114 -0.12 -12.14 8.88
N HIS A 115 1.18 -12.46 8.80
CA HIS A 115 2.10 -12.01 7.77
C HIS A 115 1.60 -12.31 6.36
N PHE A 116 1.75 -11.34 5.45
CA PHE A 116 1.51 -11.54 4.03
C PHE A 116 2.27 -10.52 3.18
N MET A 117 2.37 -10.80 1.88
CA MET A 117 2.91 -9.87 0.90
C MET A 117 1.89 -9.55 -0.19
N TYR A 118 1.91 -8.32 -0.66
CA TYR A 118 1.11 -7.88 -1.80
C TYR A 118 1.90 -6.90 -2.66
N ALA A 119 1.53 -6.78 -3.93
CA ALA A 119 2.10 -5.83 -4.86
C ALA A 119 1.01 -4.90 -5.42
N GLU A 120 1.36 -3.65 -5.65
CA GLU A 120 0.52 -2.65 -6.30
C GLU A 120 1.27 -2.04 -7.49
N VAL A 121 0.54 -1.75 -8.56
CA VAL A 121 1.01 -0.89 -9.66
C VAL A 121 0.05 0.27 -9.75
N GLU A 122 0.59 1.49 -9.64
CA GLU A 122 -0.16 2.74 -9.85
C GLU A 122 -0.05 3.14 -11.33
N TYR A 123 -1.17 3.62 -11.88
CA TYR A 123 -1.29 4.02 -13.28
C TYR A 123 -1.70 5.48 -13.39
N PRO A 124 -1.22 6.19 -14.43
CA PRO A 124 -1.57 7.59 -14.65
C PRO A 124 -3.05 7.77 -15.02
N ASP A 125 -3.65 6.75 -15.65
CA ASP A 125 -5.04 6.76 -16.11
C ASP A 125 -5.63 5.34 -16.23
N GLU A 126 -6.95 5.27 -16.34
CA GLU A 126 -7.70 4.02 -16.42
C GLU A 126 -7.42 3.23 -17.71
N PRO A 127 -7.34 3.85 -18.91
CA PRO A 127 -6.96 3.13 -20.11
C PRO A 127 -5.61 2.40 -19.98
N THR A 128 -4.61 3.05 -19.39
CA THR A 128 -3.28 2.46 -19.15
C THR A 128 -3.39 1.27 -18.19
N ALA A 129 -4.14 1.41 -17.08
CA ALA A 129 -4.34 0.33 -16.12
C ALA A 129 -4.99 -0.92 -16.74
N ARG A 130 -5.96 -0.71 -17.64
CA ARG A 130 -6.70 -1.78 -18.34
C ARG A 130 -5.87 -2.46 -19.43
N ALA A 131 -4.99 -1.71 -20.11
CA ALA A 131 -4.18 -2.22 -21.20
C ALA A 131 -2.91 -2.94 -20.72
N TRP A 132 -2.34 -2.52 -19.59
CA TRP A 132 -1.10 -3.09 -19.06
C TRP A 132 -1.25 -4.55 -18.66
N THR A 133 -0.25 -5.36 -19.00
CA THR A 133 -0.21 -6.77 -18.60
C THR A 133 1.08 -7.10 -17.87
N PRO A 134 1.05 -7.98 -16.84
CA PRO A 134 2.28 -8.43 -16.18
C PRO A 134 3.34 -9.04 -17.12
N ALA A 135 2.92 -9.53 -18.30
CA ALA A 135 3.84 -10.10 -19.28
C ALA A 135 4.82 -9.04 -19.84
N ASP A 136 4.41 -7.76 -19.85
CA ASP A 136 5.23 -6.66 -20.36
C ASP A 136 6.57 -6.57 -19.61
N ASP A 137 6.58 -6.90 -18.31
CA ASP A 137 7.74 -6.85 -17.43
C ASP A 137 8.22 -8.26 -16.98
N ALA A 138 7.82 -9.32 -17.70
CA ALA A 138 8.11 -10.72 -17.36
C ALA A 138 7.62 -11.15 -15.95
N LEU A 139 6.52 -10.55 -15.48
CA LEU A 139 5.92 -10.76 -14.17
C LEU A 139 4.70 -11.69 -14.19
N THR A 140 4.37 -12.35 -15.30
CA THR A 140 3.16 -13.18 -15.44
C THR A 140 2.96 -14.19 -14.31
N HIS A 141 4.02 -14.88 -13.89
CA HIS A 141 3.93 -15.83 -12.78
C HIS A 141 3.84 -15.14 -11.41
N TYR A 142 4.59 -14.06 -11.24
CA TYR A 142 4.69 -13.33 -9.97
C TYR A 142 3.40 -12.56 -9.63
N LEU A 143 2.77 -11.93 -10.63
CA LEU A 143 1.52 -11.17 -10.52
C LEU A 143 0.33 -11.97 -11.08
N SER A 144 0.18 -13.21 -10.61
CA SER A 144 -0.87 -14.13 -11.07
C SER A 144 -2.15 -14.11 -10.24
N ASN A 145 -2.12 -13.54 -9.03
CA ASN A 145 -3.26 -13.51 -8.10
C ASN A 145 -3.77 -12.07 -7.90
N GLU A 146 -4.45 -11.53 -8.91
CA GLU A 146 -5.02 -10.18 -8.85
C GLU A 146 -6.22 -10.12 -7.89
N CYS A 147 -6.20 -9.18 -6.95
CA CYS A 147 -7.25 -8.97 -5.96
C CYS A 147 -7.78 -7.53 -5.93
N THR A 148 -7.56 -6.76 -7.01
CA THR A 148 -8.14 -5.42 -7.21
C THR A 148 -9.64 -5.43 -6.97
N GLY A 149 -10.12 -4.58 -6.06
CA GLY A 149 -11.55 -4.44 -5.73
C GLY A 149 -12.18 -5.63 -5.00
N GLN A 150 -11.43 -6.70 -4.68
CA GLN A 150 -11.98 -7.86 -3.99
C GLN A 150 -12.11 -7.60 -2.48
N PRO A 151 -13.20 -8.07 -1.83
CA PRO A 151 -13.35 -8.00 -0.38
C PRO A 151 -12.21 -8.70 0.36
N GLY A 152 -11.78 -8.14 1.49
CA GLY A 152 -10.70 -8.69 2.33
C GLY A 152 -9.29 -8.37 1.85
N ALA A 153 -9.12 -7.74 0.68
CA ALA A 153 -7.80 -7.40 0.13
C ALA A 153 -7.30 -6.00 0.56
N SER A 154 -8.09 -5.25 1.34
CA SER A 154 -7.70 -3.92 1.80
C SER A 154 -6.95 -3.94 3.13
N MET A 155 -6.02 -3.00 3.30
CA MET A 155 -5.30 -2.85 4.57
C MET A 155 -6.20 -2.44 5.75
N GLY A 156 -7.35 -1.81 5.47
CA GLY A 156 -8.34 -1.48 6.49
C GLY A 156 -9.08 -2.72 7.00
N GLU A 157 -9.43 -3.65 6.11
CA GLU A 157 -10.02 -4.94 6.51
C GLU A 157 -9.00 -5.77 7.31
N TYR A 158 -7.76 -5.84 6.84
CA TYR A 158 -6.67 -6.48 7.59
C TYR A 158 -6.49 -5.87 8.99
N TRP A 159 -6.54 -4.54 9.11
CA TRP A 159 -6.52 -3.85 10.41
C TRP A 159 -7.66 -4.32 11.33
N THR A 160 -8.90 -4.31 10.84
CA THR A 160 -10.08 -4.74 11.62
C THR A 160 -9.96 -6.19 12.07
N GLU A 161 -9.41 -7.06 11.24
CA GLU A 161 -9.25 -8.47 11.56
C GLU A 161 -8.18 -8.72 12.65
N THR A 162 -7.06 -8.00 12.55
CA THR A 162 -5.85 -8.30 13.34
C THR A 162 -5.65 -7.42 14.57
N ARG A 163 -6.22 -6.20 14.60
CA ARG A 163 -6.07 -5.24 15.70
C ARG A 163 -7.40 -5.10 16.46
N LYS A 164 -7.87 -6.22 17.01
CA LYS A 164 -9.07 -6.30 17.87
C LYS A 164 -8.88 -5.59 19.20
#